data_AF-A0A7I9VEM4-F1
#
_entry.id   AF-A0A7I9VEM4-F1
#
_cell.length_a   1.000
_cell.length_b   1.000
_cell.length_c   1.000
_cell.angle_alpha   90.00
_cell.angle_beta   90.00
_cell.angle_gamma   90.00
#
_symmetry.space_group_name_H-M   'P 1'
#
loop_
_entity.id
_entity.type
_entity.pdbx_description
1 polymer ?
#
loop_
_entity_poly.entity_id
_entity_poly.type
_entity_poly.pdbx_seq_one_letter_code
_entity_poly.pdbx_strand_id
1 'polypeptide(L)'
;MTIFDAYRALAPVQIIEVDTPRGASDLVVESLAGVLQARLRAESVYPLNVQVGGTTKFCVVMRDLISEPFTPGTPSGAELFPIEKLADGWVPVAVDDLGEVVELPLYTPGQGGVRILIAGSSGSGKSTVPNNVLASALRSAAYDVWLADPQMQTFGAYEPYVTRSASTVEDIIQMVVDLDTLKDSRVDQYMADGDDCFQAPKHGKPIILVLEELSAMTDTNPDKKSRAVFEAAFTSLAQRARKAGITLVVSMQVSSADTIPSRARSQFDIRVAHQLATPSDTGMILPSMPPGAPQPHEIVGSIGRDGLRTSAGLFILGGESVDRVRRCRGWHIPKTEFVSRFLAPPPASPSDEG
;
A
#
# COMPACT_ATOMS: atom_id res chain seq x y z
N MET A 1 -25.88 35.67 -3.25
CA MET A 1 -25.02 34.47 -3.29
C MET A 1 -23.61 34.93 -3.57
N THR A 2 -22.72 34.87 -2.60
CA THR A 2 -21.32 35.27 -2.79
C THR A 2 -20.58 34.24 -3.65
N ILE A 3 -19.43 34.61 -4.24
CA ILE A 3 -18.56 33.65 -4.92
C ILE A 3 -18.17 32.47 -3.99
N PHE A 4 -18.07 32.71 -2.68
CA PHE A 4 -17.80 31.69 -1.67
C PHE A 4 -18.98 30.75 -1.45
N ASP A 5 -20.22 31.23 -1.55
CA ASP A 5 -21.42 30.39 -1.44
C ASP A 5 -21.60 29.49 -2.67
N ALA A 6 -21.25 29.98 -3.86
CA ALA A 6 -21.21 29.18 -5.09
C ALA A 6 -20.09 28.12 -5.06
N TYR A 7 -18.92 28.48 -4.51
CA TYR A 7 -17.78 27.57 -4.34
C TYR A 7 -18.09 26.41 -3.37
N ARG A 8 -18.82 26.68 -2.28
CA ARG A 8 -19.27 25.66 -1.32
C ARG A 8 -20.37 24.72 -1.84
N ALA A 9 -21.09 25.12 -2.89
CA ALA A 9 -22.18 24.34 -3.47
C ALA A 9 -21.71 23.29 -4.50
N LEU A 10 -20.46 23.38 -4.97
CA LEU A 10 -19.88 22.39 -5.86
C LEU A 10 -19.50 21.14 -5.07
N ALA A 11 -19.79 19.95 -5.64
CA ALA A 11 -19.33 18.70 -5.05
C ALA A 11 -17.80 18.75 -4.91
N PRO A 12 -17.24 18.34 -3.75
CA PRO A 12 -15.81 18.46 -3.46
C PRO A 12 -14.92 17.79 -4.50
N VAL A 13 -15.38 16.67 -5.06
CA VAL A 13 -14.75 15.99 -6.19
C VAL A 13 -15.81 15.59 -7.21
N GLN A 14 -15.47 15.67 -8.49
CA GLN A 14 -16.36 15.38 -9.61
C GLN A 14 -15.61 14.58 -10.69
N ILE A 15 -16.30 13.69 -11.39
CA ILE A 15 -15.79 13.07 -12.61
C ILE A 15 -16.43 13.79 -13.80
N ILE A 16 -15.59 14.29 -14.71
CA ILE A 16 -16.05 14.85 -15.98
C ILE A 16 -15.52 14.00 -17.13
N GLU A 17 -16.38 13.77 -18.12
CA GLU A 17 -16.01 13.11 -19.36
C GLU A 17 -15.82 14.18 -20.42
N VAL A 18 -14.67 14.15 -21.09
CA VAL A 18 -14.33 15.12 -22.13
C VAL A 18 -13.97 14.35 -23.39
N ASP A 19 -14.65 14.68 -24.48
CA ASP A 19 -14.31 14.16 -25.79
C ASP A 19 -12.91 14.63 -26.17
N THR A 20 -12.02 13.67 -26.40
CA THR A 20 -10.66 13.92 -26.81
C THR A 20 -10.47 13.34 -28.21
N PRO A 21 -9.80 14.06 -29.14
CA PRO A 21 -9.55 13.54 -30.47
C PRO A 21 -8.98 12.11 -30.40
N ARG A 22 -9.43 11.20 -31.26
CA ARG A 22 -8.88 9.84 -31.29
C ARG A 22 -7.38 9.90 -31.55
N GLY A 23 -6.60 9.29 -30.66
CA GLY A 23 -5.14 9.33 -30.73
C GLY A 23 -4.53 10.67 -30.30
N ALA A 24 -5.23 11.43 -29.46
CA ALA A 24 -4.65 12.63 -28.85
C ALA A 24 -3.40 12.22 -28.05
N SER A 25 -2.32 12.97 -28.24
CA SER A 25 -1.10 12.70 -27.50
C SER A 25 -1.29 12.98 -26.01
N ASP A 26 -0.43 12.36 -25.20
CA ASP A 26 -0.30 12.61 -23.76
C ASP A 26 -0.24 14.11 -23.43
N LEU A 27 0.48 14.87 -24.26
CA LEU A 27 0.64 16.32 -24.14
C LEU A 27 -0.68 17.09 -24.35
N VAL A 28 -1.58 16.58 -25.21
CA VAL A 28 -2.92 17.14 -25.39
C VAL A 28 -3.76 16.87 -24.15
N VAL A 29 -3.73 15.65 -23.61
CA VAL A 29 -4.48 15.30 -22.39
C VAL A 29 -4.03 16.15 -21.20
N GLU A 30 -2.72 16.34 -21.02
CA GLU A 30 -2.13 17.22 -20.00
C GLU A 30 -2.56 18.68 -20.18
N SER A 31 -2.50 19.18 -21.41
CA SER A 31 -2.94 20.54 -21.72
C SER A 31 -4.42 20.74 -21.39
N LEU A 32 -5.28 19.75 -21.72
CA LEU A 32 -6.70 19.78 -21.36
C LEU A 32 -6.89 19.77 -19.83
N ALA A 33 -6.16 18.92 -19.10
CA ALA A 33 -6.23 18.90 -17.63
C ALA A 33 -5.92 20.28 -17.04
N GLY A 34 -4.84 20.92 -17.49
CA GLY A 34 -4.47 22.26 -17.04
C GLY A 34 -5.51 23.33 -17.40
N VAL A 35 -6.10 23.27 -18.60
CA VAL A 35 -7.19 24.17 -19.00
C VAL A 35 -8.42 23.96 -18.12
N LEU A 36 -8.81 22.71 -17.87
CA LEU A 36 -9.96 22.36 -17.03
C LEU A 36 -9.72 22.83 -15.59
N GLN A 37 -8.54 22.59 -15.02
CA GLN A 37 -8.18 23.04 -13.68
C GLN A 37 -8.30 24.56 -13.55
N ALA A 38 -7.70 25.31 -14.47
CA ALA A 38 -7.75 26.77 -14.47
C ALA A 38 -9.18 27.32 -14.66
N ARG A 39 -9.96 26.71 -15.55
CA ARG A 39 -11.32 27.16 -15.87
C ARG A 39 -12.33 26.85 -14.76
N LEU A 40 -12.25 25.65 -14.20
CA LEU A 40 -13.10 25.22 -13.10
C LEU A 40 -12.65 25.81 -11.76
N ARG A 41 -11.44 26.40 -11.71
CA ARG A 41 -10.76 26.81 -10.47
C ARG A 41 -10.68 25.65 -9.48
N ALA A 42 -10.43 24.46 -10.03
CA ALA A 42 -10.25 23.25 -9.26
C ALA A 42 -8.88 23.26 -8.60
N GLU A 43 -8.77 22.63 -7.44
CA GLU A 43 -7.52 22.43 -6.73
C GLU A 43 -6.58 21.52 -7.53
N SER A 44 -7.11 20.42 -8.09
CA SER A 44 -6.41 19.59 -9.06
C SER A 44 -7.36 18.99 -10.09
N VAL A 45 -6.86 18.73 -11.29
CA VAL A 45 -7.55 17.97 -12.33
C VAL A 45 -6.57 16.99 -12.93
N TYR A 46 -6.96 15.72 -12.99
CA TYR A 46 -6.10 14.68 -13.55
C TYR A 46 -6.92 13.58 -14.24
N PRO A 47 -6.39 12.94 -15.30
CA PRO A 47 -7.10 11.88 -15.98
C PRO A 47 -7.12 10.60 -15.13
N LEU A 48 -8.25 9.91 -15.12
CA LEU A 48 -8.39 8.62 -14.45
C LEU A 48 -7.85 7.47 -15.30
N ASN A 49 -8.02 7.55 -16.62
CA ASN A 49 -7.67 6.51 -17.59
C ASN A 49 -7.01 7.13 -18.82
N VAL A 50 -6.07 6.40 -19.45
CA VAL A 50 -5.58 6.74 -20.80
C VAL A 50 -6.69 6.42 -21.82
N GLN A 51 -6.86 7.29 -22.82
CA GLN A 51 -8.01 7.39 -23.75
C GLN A 51 -8.70 6.04 -24.07
N VAL A 52 -10.00 5.95 -23.76
CA VAL A 52 -10.85 4.84 -24.23
C VAL A 52 -11.86 5.40 -25.23
N GLY A 53 -11.76 5.00 -26.51
CA GLY A 53 -12.78 5.30 -27.51
C GLY A 53 -12.87 6.76 -28.03
N GLY A 54 -11.96 7.65 -27.64
CA GLY A 54 -12.03 9.09 -27.98
C GLY A 54 -12.67 9.95 -26.88
N THR A 55 -12.78 9.42 -25.67
CA THR A 55 -13.21 10.18 -24.49
C THR A 55 -12.21 9.94 -23.36
N THR A 56 -11.89 10.99 -22.61
CA THR A 56 -11.04 10.93 -21.42
C THR A 56 -11.86 11.31 -20.20
N LYS A 57 -11.80 10.49 -19.15
CA LYS A 57 -12.41 10.83 -17.85
C LYS A 57 -11.39 11.56 -16.99
N PHE A 58 -11.76 12.73 -16.48
CA PHE A 58 -10.96 13.50 -15.54
C PHE A 58 -11.59 13.49 -14.16
N CYS A 59 -10.77 13.25 -13.14
CA CYS A 59 -11.08 13.57 -11.76
C CYS A 59 -10.83 15.07 -11.56
N VAL A 60 -11.83 15.79 -11.09
CA VAL A 60 -11.77 17.22 -10.78
C VAL A 60 -11.94 17.36 -9.27
N VAL A 61 -10.87 17.70 -8.58
CA VAL A 61 -10.86 17.96 -7.14
C VAL A 61 -11.10 19.45 -6.94
N MET A 62 -12.29 19.84 -6.50
CA MET A 62 -12.66 21.21 -6.15
C MET A 62 -12.22 21.58 -4.72
N ARG A 63 -12.17 20.58 -3.84
CA ARG A 63 -11.62 20.70 -2.49
C ARG A 63 -10.94 19.39 -2.13
N ASP A 64 -9.70 19.47 -1.68
CA ASP A 64 -8.93 18.34 -1.23
C ASP A 64 -9.40 17.87 0.15
N LEU A 65 -10.37 16.95 0.12
CA LEU A 65 -10.94 16.36 1.32
C LEU A 65 -9.98 15.43 2.07
N ILE A 66 -8.91 14.99 1.41
CA ILE A 66 -7.99 13.99 1.94
C ILE A 66 -6.67 14.59 2.45
N SER A 67 -6.41 15.88 2.17
CA SER A 67 -5.29 16.64 2.73
C SER A 67 -5.58 17.28 4.08
N GLU A 68 -6.85 17.43 4.46
CA GLU A 68 -7.21 17.84 5.81
C GLU A 68 -6.82 16.72 6.81
N PRO A 69 -6.10 17.03 7.90
CA PRO A 69 -5.66 16.02 8.84
C PRO A 69 -6.86 15.29 9.43
N PHE A 70 -6.89 13.97 9.27
CA PHE A 70 -7.90 13.13 9.90
C PHE A 70 -7.87 13.37 11.40
N THR A 71 -8.99 13.83 11.97
CA THR A 71 -9.04 14.17 13.39
C THR A 71 -8.91 12.88 14.21
N PRO A 72 -7.96 12.79 15.16
CA PRO A 72 -7.88 11.64 16.06
C PRO A 72 -9.24 11.44 16.75
N GLY A 73 -9.86 10.27 16.56
CA GLY A 73 -11.16 9.93 17.16
C GLY A 73 -12.38 9.98 16.24
N THR A 74 -12.24 10.11 14.92
CA THR A 74 -13.39 10.02 13.99
C THR A 74 -13.01 9.47 12.63
N PRO A 75 -13.63 8.36 12.19
CA PRO A 75 -13.47 7.05 12.81
C PRO A 75 -12.01 6.57 12.70
N SER A 76 -11.46 6.02 13.80
CA SER A 76 -10.24 5.23 13.71
C SER A 76 -10.53 4.03 12.81
N GLY A 77 -9.60 3.66 11.92
CA GLY A 77 -9.81 2.55 10.99
C GLY A 77 -10.34 1.28 11.66
N ALA A 78 -10.04 1.07 12.95
CA ALA A 78 -10.61 0.08 13.85
C ALA A 78 -12.13 -0.16 13.74
N GLU A 79 -12.94 0.90 13.61
CA GLU A 79 -14.40 0.81 13.49
C GLU A 79 -14.87 0.55 12.05
N LEU A 80 -14.00 0.78 11.06
CA LEU A 80 -14.26 0.57 9.64
C LEU A 80 -14.08 -0.89 9.19
N PHE A 81 -13.63 -1.78 10.07
CA PHE A 81 -13.44 -3.21 9.75
C PHE A 81 -14.57 -4.08 10.30
N PRO A 82 -15.69 -4.28 9.59
CA PRO A 82 -16.52 -5.45 9.85
C PRO A 82 -15.70 -6.70 9.48
N ILE A 83 -15.42 -7.56 10.47
CA ILE A 83 -14.63 -8.79 10.31
C ILE A 83 -15.16 -9.66 9.16
N GLU A 84 -16.48 -9.60 8.94
CA GLU A 84 -17.19 -10.28 7.86
C GLU A 84 -16.71 -9.90 6.45
N LYS A 85 -16.20 -8.67 6.25
CA LYS A 85 -15.62 -8.21 4.97
C LYS A 85 -14.15 -8.59 4.77
N LEU A 86 -13.45 -9.10 5.80
CA LEU A 86 -12.06 -9.56 5.67
C LEU A 86 -11.96 -11.01 5.15
N ALA A 87 -13.11 -11.67 4.94
CA ALA A 87 -13.19 -13.08 4.60
C ALA A 87 -12.91 -13.39 3.12
N ASP A 88 -13.06 -12.43 2.21
CA ASP A 88 -12.78 -12.58 0.78
C ASP A 88 -11.32 -12.25 0.40
N GLY A 89 -10.54 -11.82 1.39
CA GLY A 89 -9.14 -11.50 1.26
C GLY A 89 -8.83 -10.07 0.82
N TRP A 90 -9.82 -9.17 0.81
CA TRP A 90 -9.62 -7.74 0.56
C TRP A 90 -9.59 -6.95 1.87
N VAL A 91 -8.66 -6.00 1.97
CA VAL A 91 -8.47 -5.20 3.18
C VAL A 91 -8.59 -3.72 2.89
N PRO A 92 -9.42 -2.96 3.61
CA PRO A 92 -9.51 -1.52 3.43
C PRO A 92 -8.25 -0.85 3.99
N VAL A 93 -7.61 -0.01 3.17
CA VAL A 93 -6.34 0.64 3.53
C VAL A 93 -6.40 2.16 3.47
N ALA A 94 -7.34 2.70 2.69
CA ALA A 94 -7.42 4.14 2.45
C ALA A 94 -8.81 4.58 1.99
N VAL A 95 -8.95 5.89 1.81
CA VAL A 95 -10.01 6.53 1.04
C VAL A 95 -9.39 7.28 -0.15
N ASP A 96 -10.03 7.25 -1.32
CA ASP A 96 -9.59 8.03 -2.49
C ASP A 96 -10.24 9.42 -2.56
N ASP A 97 -9.85 10.23 -3.55
CA ASP A 97 -10.41 11.57 -3.75
C ASP A 97 -11.95 11.58 -3.90
N LEU A 98 -12.56 10.48 -4.35
CA LEU A 98 -14.02 10.39 -4.51
C LEU A 98 -14.73 10.05 -3.19
N GLY A 99 -13.99 9.85 -2.09
CA GLY A 99 -14.54 9.36 -0.83
C GLY A 99 -14.77 7.84 -0.82
N GLU A 100 -14.33 7.13 -1.85
CA GLU A 100 -14.50 5.69 -1.95
C GLU A 100 -13.44 4.96 -1.13
N VAL A 101 -13.86 3.87 -0.47
CA VAL A 101 -12.93 3.01 0.27
C VAL A 101 -12.02 2.30 -0.73
N VAL A 102 -10.72 2.40 -0.50
CA VAL A 102 -9.69 1.71 -1.27
C VAL A 102 -9.30 0.46 -0.52
N GLU A 103 -9.50 -0.68 -1.16
CA GLU A 103 -9.16 -2.00 -0.64
C GLU A 103 -7.98 -2.59 -1.43
N LEU A 104 -7.13 -3.35 -0.75
CA LEU A 104 -6.06 -4.12 -1.38
C LEU A 104 -6.30 -5.62 -1.13
N PRO A 105 -6.08 -6.48 -2.14
CA PRO A 105 -6.12 -7.92 -1.92
C PRO A 105 -4.90 -8.37 -1.12
N LEU A 106 -5.08 -9.33 -0.22
CA LEU A 106 -4.01 -10.05 0.48
C LEU A 106 -3.88 -11.49 0.01
N TYR A 107 -4.97 -12.10 -0.45
CA TYR A 107 -4.97 -13.41 -1.10
C TYR A 107 -6.28 -13.57 -1.86
N THR A 108 -6.22 -14.10 -3.08
CA THR A 108 -7.41 -14.39 -3.88
C THR A 108 -7.44 -15.89 -4.20
N PRO A 109 -8.46 -16.64 -3.74
CA PRO A 109 -8.61 -18.06 -4.07
C PRO A 109 -8.52 -18.30 -5.59
N GLY A 110 -7.75 -19.32 -5.99
CA GLY A 110 -7.48 -19.62 -7.40
C GLY A 110 -6.44 -18.72 -8.09
N GLN A 111 -6.07 -17.56 -7.53
CA GLN A 111 -5.05 -16.66 -8.10
C GLN A 111 -3.79 -16.53 -7.24
N GLY A 112 -3.90 -16.71 -5.92
CA GLY A 112 -2.80 -16.67 -4.97
C GLY A 112 -2.61 -15.32 -4.26
N GLY A 113 -1.40 -15.11 -3.75
CA GLY A 113 -1.00 -13.86 -3.08
C GLY A 113 -0.71 -12.72 -4.05
N VAL A 114 -0.40 -11.54 -3.52
CA VAL A 114 -0.01 -10.35 -4.31
C VAL A 114 1.31 -9.76 -3.85
N ARG A 115 1.89 -8.87 -4.65
CA ARG A 115 3.14 -8.18 -4.33
C ARG A 115 2.90 -6.68 -4.30
N ILE A 116 3.02 -6.09 -3.12
CA ILE A 116 2.77 -4.68 -2.84
C ILE A 116 4.11 -4.00 -2.55
N LEU A 117 4.49 -3.04 -3.38
CA LEU A 117 5.66 -2.18 -3.17
C LEU A 117 5.20 -0.83 -2.62
N ILE A 118 5.77 -0.42 -1.50
CA ILE A 118 5.40 0.80 -0.80
C ILE A 118 6.65 1.67 -0.66
N ALA A 119 6.60 2.90 -1.17
CA ALA A 119 7.74 3.81 -1.15
C ALA A 119 7.34 5.19 -0.64
N GLY A 120 8.27 5.87 0.04
CA GLY A 120 8.05 7.23 0.52
C GLY A 120 9.23 7.75 1.32
N SER A 121 9.39 9.07 1.38
CA SER A 121 10.36 9.73 2.24
C SER A 121 10.00 9.60 3.73
N SER A 122 10.97 9.78 4.61
CA SER A 122 10.72 9.81 6.06
C SER A 122 9.65 10.85 6.44
N GLY A 123 8.73 10.48 7.32
CA GLY A 123 7.61 11.32 7.76
C GLY A 123 6.45 11.46 6.76
N SER A 124 6.53 10.86 5.56
CA SER A 124 5.45 10.89 4.55
C SER A 124 4.21 10.05 4.92
N GLY A 125 4.27 9.28 6.00
CA GLY A 125 3.23 8.34 6.40
C GLY A 125 3.29 6.98 5.70
N LYS A 126 4.44 6.61 5.12
CA LYS A 126 4.73 5.29 4.51
C LYS A 126 4.21 4.10 5.30
N SER A 127 4.36 4.13 6.63
CA SER A 127 3.96 3.03 7.50
C SER A 127 2.44 2.86 7.62
N THR A 128 1.62 3.78 7.09
CA THR A 128 0.15 3.74 7.19
C THR A 128 -0.43 2.53 6.47
N VAL A 129 -0.05 2.27 5.21
CA VAL A 129 -0.60 1.14 4.44
C VAL A 129 -0.16 -0.23 5.01
N PRO A 130 1.13 -0.50 5.29
CA PRO A 130 1.51 -1.77 5.92
C PRO A 130 0.85 -1.96 7.30
N ASN A 131 0.62 -0.88 8.06
CA ASN A 131 -0.11 -0.95 9.33
C ASN A 131 -1.57 -1.41 9.15
N ASN A 132 -2.27 -0.88 8.13
CA ASN A 132 -3.63 -1.32 7.79
C ASN A 132 -3.65 -2.80 7.37
N VAL A 133 -2.67 -3.24 6.59
CA VAL A 133 -2.53 -4.65 6.20
C VAL A 133 -2.29 -5.54 7.41
N LEU A 134 -1.32 -5.20 8.28
CA LEU A 134 -1.02 -5.97 9.50
C LEU A 134 -2.22 -6.06 10.42
N ALA A 135 -2.86 -4.92 10.73
CA ALA A 135 -4.04 -4.86 11.56
C ALA A 135 -5.17 -5.77 11.01
N SER A 136 -5.43 -5.69 9.71
CA SER A 136 -6.47 -6.48 9.05
C SER A 136 -6.16 -7.98 9.04
N ALA A 137 -4.93 -8.35 8.69
CA ALA A 137 -4.49 -9.74 8.62
C ALA A 137 -4.54 -10.41 9.99
N LEU A 138 -4.06 -9.73 11.04
CA LEU A 138 -4.08 -10.22 12.42
C LEU A 138 -5.50 -10.36 12.95
N ARG A 139 -6.39 -9.39 12.65
CA ARG A 139 -7.80 -9.45 13.09
C ARG A 139 -8.60 -10.54 12.38
N SER A 140 -8.28 -10.82 11.12
CA SER A 140 -8.92 -11.90 10.34
C SER A 140 -8.54 -13.29 10.86
N ALA A 141 -7.32 -13.46 11.36
CA ALA A 141 -6.72 -14.74 11.73
C ALA A 141 -6.67 -15.80 10.60
N ALA A 142 -7.05 -15.44 9.37
CA ALA A 142 -7.00 -16.31 8.19
C ALA A 142 -5.58 -16.45 7.60
N TYR A 143 -4.63 -15.65 8.09
CA TYR A 143 -3.28 -15.55 7.57
C TYR A 143 -2.24 -15.93 8.62
N ASP A 144 -1.13 -16.48 8.15
CA ASP A 144 0.12 -16.46 8.91
C ASP A 144 0.88 -15.18 8.55
N VAL A 145 1.29 -14.42 9.57
CA VAL A 145 1.96 -13.12 9.38
C VAL A 145 3.43 -13.26 9.74
N TRP A 146 4.31 -12.95 8.78
CA TRP A 146 5.76 -12.90 8.98
C TRP A 146 6.18 -11.43 8.91
N LEU A 147 6.78 -10.92 9.99
CA LEU A 147 7.13 -9.51 10.13
C LEU A 147 8.65 -9.34 10.21
N ALA A 148 9.23 -8.67 9.21
CA ALA A 148 10.59 -8.17 9.24
C ALA A 148 10.55 -6.66 9.49
N ASP A 149 10.91 -6.22 10.70
CA ASP A 149 10.96 -4.81 11.11
C ASP A 149 12.34 -4.50 11.72
N PRO A 150 13.32 -4.06 10.91
CA PRO A 150 14.64 -3.72 11.39
C PRO A 150 14.57 -2.77 12.60
N GLN A 151 15.21 -3.16 13.71
CA GLN A 151 15.24 -2.38 14.95
C GLN A 151 13.87 -2.16 15.65
N MET A 152 12.80 -2.87 15.23
CA MET A 152 11.46 -2.86 15.85
C MET A 152 10.84 -1.46 16.04
N GLN A 153 11.17 -0.50 15.18
CA GLN A 153 10.76 0.89 15.38
C GLN A 153 9.32 1.16 14.93
N THR A 154 8.82 0.39 13.97
CA THR A 154 7.58 0.73 13.27
C THR A 154 6.41 -0.09 13.76
N PHE A 155 6.61 -1.39 13.91
CA PHE A 155 5.57 -2.40 14.10
C PHE A 155 5.75 -3.24 15.37
N GLY A 156 6.65 -2.86 16.28
CA GLY A 156 6.91 -3.59 17.52
C GLY A 156 5.66 -3.90 18.37
N ALA A 157 4.59 -3.10 18.29
CA ALA A 157 3.32 -3.37 18.97
C ALA A 157 2.60 -4.65 18.47
N TYR A 158 2.88 -5.09 17.24
CA TYR A 158 2.28 -6.28 16.64
C TYR A 158 3.12 -7.55 16.84
N GLU A 159 4.38 -7.41 17.26
CA GLU A 159 5.36 -8.49 17.38
C GLU A 159 4.84 -9.72 18.14
N PRO A 160 4.11 -9.59 19.28
CA PRO A 160 3.61 -10.76 20.01
C PRO A 160 2.49 -11.53 19.31
N TYR A 161 1.90 -10.97 18.25
CA TYR A 161 0.72 -11.49 17.59
C TYR A 161 1.00 -12.07 16.20
N VAL A 162 2.20 -11.84 15.66
CA VAL A 162 2.59 -12.38 14.35
C VAL A 162 3.08 -13.83 14.49
N THR A 163 2.96 -14.61 13.42
CA THR A 163 3.44 -16.00 13.38
C THR A 163 4.96 -16.08 13.50
N ARG A 164 5.67 -15.10 12.93
CA ARG A 164 7.14 -15.02 12.99
C ARG A 164 7.59 -13.56 12.91
N SER A 165 8.58 -13.17 13.72
CA SER A 165 9.20 -11.84 13.69
C SER A 165 10.71 -11.92 13.44
N ALA A 166 11.29 -10.88 12.85
CA ALA A 166 12.74 -10.69 12.68
C ALA A 166 13.08 -9.19 12.72
N SER A 167 14.15 -8.82 13.42
CA SER A 167 14.55 -7.42 13.63
C SER A 167 16.03 -7.12 13.39
N THR A 168 16.84 -8.16 13.23
CA THR A 168 18.25 -8.06 12.81
C THR A 168 18.36 -8.36 11.31
N VAL A 169 19.40 -7.85 10.66
CA VAL A 169 19.63 -8.09 9.23
C VAL A 169 19.78 -9.58 8.97
N GLU A 170 20.56 -10.27 9.79
CA GLU A 170 20.82 -11.70 9.69
C GLU A 170 19.54 -12.53 9.81
N ASP A 171 18.69 -12.22 10.79
CA ASP A 171 17.41 -12.93 10.98
C ASP A 171 16.43 -12.65 9.84
N ILE A 172 16.44 -11.44 9.27
CA ILE A 172 15.61 -11.08 8.12
C ILE A 172 16.08 -11.86 6.88
N ILE A 173 17.40 -11.99 6.66
CA ILE A 173 17.94 -12.81 5.58
C ILE A 173 17.48 -14.27 5.74
N GLN A 174 17.63 -14.83 6.95
CA GLN A 174 17.20 -16.20 7.21
C GLN A 174 15.70 -16.39 7.02
N MET A 175 14.88 -15.44 7.48
CA MET A 175 13.43 -15.45 7.27
C MET A 175 13.07 -15.50 5.79
N VAL A 176 13.73 -14.70 4.94
CA VAL A 176 13.47 -14.68 3.49
C VAL A 176 13.91 -15.99 2.83
N VAL A 177 15.04 -16.57 3.25
CA VAL A 177 15.52 -17.88 2.77
C VAL A 177 14.55 -19.01 3.16
N ASP A 178 14.09 -19.01 4.41
CA ASP A 178 13.12 -20.00 4.89
C ASP A 178 11.80 -19.89 4.14
N LEU A 179 11.35 -18.66 3.85
CA LEU A 179 10.12 -18.44 3.11
C LEU A 179 10.24 -18.90 1.65
N ASP A 180 11.40 -18.70 1.00
CA ASP A 180 11.65 -19.19 -0.35
C ASP A 180 11.66 -20.73 -0.40
N THR A 181 12.23 -21.36 0.62
CA THR A 181 12.22 -22.83 0.79
C THR A 181 10.81 -23.36 1.01
N LEU A 182 10.02 -22.71 1.88
CA LEU A 182 8.62 -23.04 2.11
C LEU A 182 7.77 -22.85 0.85
N LYS A 183 8.05 -21.80 0.09
CA LYS A 183 7.40 -21.53 -1.20
C LYS A 183 7.64 -22.69 -2.17
N ASP A 184 8.86 -23.19 -2.31
CA ASP A 184 9.14 -24.35 -3.18
C ASP A 184 8.42 -25.60 -2.66
N SER A 185 8.40 -25.83 -1.33
CA SER A 185 7.65 -26.96 -0.74
C SER A 185 6.14 -26.89 -1.01
N ARG A 186 5.54 -25.70 -0.95
CA ARG A 186 4.13 -25.48 -1.28
C ARG A 186 3.84 -25.70 -2.77
N VAL A 187 4.80 -25.36 -3.64
CA VAL A 187 4.70 -25.64 -5.08
C VAL A 187 4.65 -27.14 -5.34
N ASP A 188 5.56 -27.90 -4.74
CA ASP A 188 5.57 -29.35 -4.88
C ASP A 188 4.28 -29.98 -4.35
N GLN A 189 3.77 -29.48 -3.22
CA GLN A 189 2.53 -29.95 -2.61
C GLN A 189 1.31 -29.74 -3.52
N TYR A 190 1.05 -28.50 -3.97
CA TYR A 190 -0.17 -28.24 -4.75
C TYR A 190 -0.12 -28.92 -6.12
N MET A 191 1.07 -29.09 -6.70
CA MET A 191 1.26 -29.83 -7.96
C MET A 191 0.98 -31.32 -7.80
N ALA A 192 1.46 -31.92 -6.70
CA ALA A 192 1.18 -33.33 -6.38
C ALA A 192 -0.32 -33.59 -6.19
N ASP A 193 -1.04 -32.61 -5.66
CA ASP A 193 -2.48 -32.65 -5.46
C ASP A 193 -3.30 -32.31 -6.72
N GLY A 194 -2.64 -31.99 -7.84
CA GLY A 194 -3.27 -31.67 -9.12
C GLY A 194 -3.87 -30.27 -9.24
N ASP A 195 -3.49 -29.35 -8.33
CA ASP A 195 -3.94 -27.96 -8.37
C ASP A 195 -2.95 -27.07 -9.16
N ASP A 196 -3.44 -25.97 -9.74
CA ASP A 196 -2.61 -25.00 -10.47
C ASP A 196 -1.92 -23.96 -9.56
N CYS A 197 -2.35 -23.88 -8.30
CA CYS A 197 -1.83 -22.99 -7.27
C CYS A 197 -2.28 -23.41 -5.86
N PHE A 198 -1.68 -22.79 -4.84
CA PHE A 198 -2.04 -22.95 -3.44
C PHE A 198 -3.51 -22.60 -3.18
N GLN A 199 -4.29 -23.58 -2.71
CA GLN A 199 -5.65 -23.42 -2.22
C GLN A 199 -5.71 -23.34 -0.68
N ALA A 200 -6.21 -22.23 -0.14
CA ALA A 200 -6.63 -22.15 1.26
C ALA A 200 -8.09 -22.65 1.40
N PRO A 201 -8.44 -23.42 2.44
CA PRO A 201 -7.58 -23.87 3.54
C PRO A 201 -6.85 -25.20 3.28
N LYS A 202 -7.02 -25.84 2.11
CA LYS A 202 -6.47 -27.18 1.78
C LYS A 202 -4.98 -27.33 2.09
N HIS A 203 -4.17 -26.35 1.68
CA HIS A 203 -2.72 -26.36 1.88
C HIS A 203 -2.27 -25.51 3.08
N GLY A 204 -3.21 -25.11 3.95
CA GLY A 204 -2.97 -24.25 5.12
C GLY A 204 -3.34 -22.78 4.90
N LYS A 205 -2.84 -21.90 5.77
CA LYS A 205 -3.09 -20.45 5.69
C LYS A 205 -2.16 -19.78 4.67
N PRO A 206 -2.65 -18.81 3.88
CA PRO A 206 -1.77 -17.93 3.12
C PRO A 206 -0.82 -17.17 4.06
N ILE A 207 0.37 -16.83 3.56
CA ILE A 207 1.37 -16.08 4.34
C ILE A 207 1.44 -14.65 3.84
N ILE A 208 1.42 -13.69 4.77
CA ILE A 208 1.71 -12.28 4.49
C ILE A 208 3.09 -11.97 5.07
N LEU A 209 4.09 -11.79 4.20
CA LEU A 209 5.38 -11.23 4.60
C LEU A 209 5.30 -9.71 4.53
N VAL A 210 5.48 -9.04 5.67
CA VAL A 210 5.68 -7.60 5.75
C VAL A 210 7.16 -7.34 6.00
N LEU A 211 7.84 -6.74 5.04
CA LEU A 211 9.23 -6.34 5.13
C LEU A 211 9.28 -4.81 5.18
N GLU A 212 9.52 -4.27 6.37
CA GLU A 212 9.76 -2.85 6.55
C GLU A 212 11.23 -2.50 6.27
N GLU A 213 11.38 -1.42 5.52
CA GLU A 213 12.63 -0.74 5.19
C GLU A 213 13.64 -1.68 4.53
N LEU A 214 13.30 -2.16 3.33
CA LEU A 214 14.20 -2.98 2.53
C LEU A 214 15.57 -2.32 2.30
N SER A 215 15.63 -0.98 2.30
CA SER A 215 16.89 -0.24 2.19
C SER A 215 17.88 -0.56 3.31
N ALA A 216 17.39 -0.95 4.49
CA ALA A 216 18.27 -1.43 5.56
C ALA A 216 19.10 -2.63 5.06
N MET A 217 18.54 -3.53 4.26
CA MET A 217 19.24 -4.70 3.74
C MET A 217 20.35 -4.35 2.75
N THR A 218 20.27 -3.19 2.09
CA THR A 218 21.31 -2.70 1.17
C THR A 218 22.31 -1.76 1.84
N ASP A 219 21.87 -0.99 2.83
CA ASP A 219 22.59 0.16 3.39
C ASP A 219 23.35 -0.21 4.68
N THR A 220 22.89 -1.18 5.48
CA THR A 220 23.57 -1.60 6.73
C THR A 220 24.71 -2.60 6.51
N ASN A 221 25.13 -2.80 5.25
CA ASN A 221 26.38 -3.47 4.89
C ASN A 221 26.51 -4.94 5.38
N PRO A 222 25.53 -5.84 5.14
CA PRO A 222 25.78 -7.28 5.27
C PRO A 222 26.96 -7.66 4.36
N ASP A 223 27.74 -8.67 4.75
CA ASP A 223 28.85 -9.11 3.93
C ASP A 223 28.36 -9.54 2.53
N LYS A 224 29.23 -9.42 1.52
CA LYS A 224 28.87 -9.63 0.11
C LYS A 224 28.15 -10.96 -0.15
N LYS A 225 28.46 -12.01 0.62
CA LYS A 225 27.82 -13.32 0.50
C LYS A 225 26.39 -13.26 1.02
N SER A 226 26.17 -12.70 2.21
CA SER A 226 24.85 -12.55 2.82
C SER A 226 23.90 -11.72 1.95
N ARG A 227 24.41 -10.63 1.36
CA ARG A 227 23.65 -9.83 0.38
C ARG A 227 23.23 -10.65 -0.85
N ALA A 228 24.16 -11.43 -1.43
CA ALA A 228 23.86 -12.25 -2.60
C ALA A 228 22.83 -13.35 -2.30
N VAL A 229 22.89 -13.95 -1.11
CA VAL A 229 21.90 -14.93 -0.63
C VAL A 229 20.52 -14.28 -0.53
N PHE A 230 20.44 -13.11 0.10
CA PHE A 230 19.19 -12.36 0.22
C PHE A 230 18.61 -11.99 -1.14
N GLU A 231 19.41 -11.38 -2.03
CA GLU A 231 18.96 -10.95 -3.36
C GLU A 231 18.45 -12.13 -4.20
N ALA A 232 19.10 -13.30 -4.11
CA ALA A 232 18.67 -14.51 -4.80
C ALA A 232 17.31 -15.01 -4.27
N ALA A 233 17.18 -15.19 -2.95
CA ALA A 233 15.95 -15.66 -2.33
C ALA A 233 14.79 -14.67 -2.52
N PHE A 234 15.03 -13.38 -2.32
CA PHE A 234 14.02 -12.33 -2.50
C PHE A 234 13.57 -12.22 -3.96
N THR A 235 14.48 -12.31 -4.92
CA THR A 235 14.11 -12.32 -6.36
C THR A 235 13.28 -13.55 -6.71
N SER A 236 13.64 -14.71 -6.17
CA SER A 236 12.90 -15.97 -6.34
C SER A 236 11.48 -15.87 -5.78
N LEU A 237 11.32 -15.29 -4.58
CA LEU A 237 10.02 -14.99 -3.98
C LEU A 237 9.22 -14.01 -4.85
N ALA A 238 9.80 -12.88 -5.24
CA ALA A 238 9.12 -11.88 -6.06
C ALA A 238 8.56 -12.50 -7.35
N GLN A 239 9.24 -13.48 -7.94
CA GLN A 239 8.80 -14.16 -9.17
C GLN A 239 7.77 -15.27 -8.94
N ARG A 240 7.85 -16.02 -7.84
CA ARG A 240 7.13 -17.30 -7.68
C ARG A 240 6.21 -17.39 -6.45
N ALA A 241 6.22 -16.40 -5.56
CA ALA A 241 5.45 -16.41 -4.31
C ALA A 241 3.93 -16.41 -4.51
N ARG A 242 3.43 -15.70 -5.54
CA ARG A 242 1.99 -15.52 -5.80
C ARG A 242 1.23 -16.86 -5.79
N LYS A 243 1.61 -17.80 -6.67
CA LYS A 243 0.95 -19.12 -6.75
C LYS A 243 1.15 -20.00 -5.52
N ALA A 244 2.16 -19.74 -4.69
CA ALA A 244 2.40 -20.45 -3.43
C ALA A 244 1.58 -19.90 -2.25
N GLY A 245 0.65 -18.97 -2.50
CA GLY A 245 -0.18 -18.36 -1.45
C GLY A 245 0.63 -17.48 -0.51
N ILE A 246 1.67 -16.83 -1.03
CA ILE A 246 2.54 -15.92 -0.28
C ILE A 246 2.40 -14.52 -0.87
N THR A 247 2.07 -13.56 0.00
CA THR A 247 1.95 -12.15 -0.31
C THR A 247 3.14 -11.40 0.25
N LEU A 248 3.73 -10.54 -0.58
CA LEU A 248 4.88 -9.71 -0.22
C LEU A 248 4.41 -8.28 -0.06
N VAL A 249 4.57 -7.70 1.13
CA VAL A 249 4.32 -6.28 1.40
C VAL A 249 5.65 -5.67 1.79
N VAL A 250 6.24 -4.93 0.87
CA VAL A 250 7.62 -4.45 1.00
C VAL A 250 7.59 -2.93 1.02
N SER A 251 8.05 -2.33 2.11
CA SER A 251 8.20 -0.89 2.22
C SER A 251 9.66 -0.45 2.17
N MET A 252 9.89 0.74 1.62
CA MET A 252 11.23 1.32 1.52
C MET A 252 11.24 2.84 1.39
N GLN A 253 12.37 3.42 1.75
CA GLN A 253 12.78 4.73 1.29
C GLN A 253 13.51 4.60 -0.04
N VAL A 254 13.23 5.54 -0.96
CA VAL A 254 13.98 5.64 -2.21
C VAL A 254 15.26 6.39 -1.91
N SER A 255 16.32 5.65 -1.57
CA SER A 255 17.67 6.18 -1.38
C SER A 255 18.53 6.03 -2.64
N SER A 256 18.29 4.99 -3.45
CA SER A 256 19.00 4.75 -4.71
C SER A 256 18.23 3.85 -5.68
N ALA A 257 18.72 3.73 -6.91
CA ALA A 257 18.17 2.81 -7.91
C ALA A 257 18.39 1.32 -7.56
N ASP A 258 19.39 1.03 -6.73
CA ASP A 258 19.88 -0.32 -6.41
C ASP A 258 19.25 -0.91 -5.14
N THR A 259 18.34 -0.18 -4.50
CA THR A 259 17.67 -0.61 -3.26
C THR A 259 16.79 -1.86 -3.48
N ILE A 260 16.30 -2.09 -4.71
CA ILE A 260 15.65 -3.36 -5.13
C ILE A 260 16.31 -3.86 -6.40
N PRO A 261 16.69 -5.15 -6.48
CA PRO A 261 17.05 -5.76 -7.76
C PRO A 261 15.96 -5.54 -8.81
N SER A 262 16.30 -4.96 -9.96
CA SER A 262 15.33 -4.61 -11.02
C SER A 262 14.39 -5.75 -11.41
N ARG A 263 14.90 -6.99 -11.38
CA ARG A 263 14.13 -8.22 -11.64
C ARG A 263 13.06 -8.52 -10.60
N ALA A 264 13.30 -8.18 -9.34
CA ALA A 264 12.30 -8.28 -8.28
C ALA A 264 11.35 -7.08 -8.36
N ARG A 265 11.86 -5.87 -8.62
CA ARG A 265 11.03 -4.66 -8.70
C ARG A 265 9.95 -4.75 -9.78
N SER A 266 10.22 -5.36 -10.94
CA SER A 266 9.23 -5.50 -12.01
C SER A 266 8.07 -6.46 -11.68
N GLN A 267 8.21 -7.23 -10.61
CA GLN A 267 7.20 -8.21 -10.20
C GLN A 267 6.09 -7.62 -9.33
N PHE A 268 6.25 -6.41 -8.79
CA PHE A 268 5.24 -5.84 -7.89
C PHE A 268 3.99 -5.39 -8.65
N ASP A 269 2.88 -6.08 -8.33
CA ASP A 269 1.55 -5.92 -8.93
C ASP A 269 0.90 -4.58 -8.56
N ILE A 270 1.10 -4.19 -7.29
CA ILE A 270 0.47 -3.04 -6.64
C ILE A 270 1.58 -2.14 -6.10
N ARG A 271 1.43 -0.84 -6.30
CA ARG A 271 2.45 0.15 -5.98
C ARG A 271 1.84 1.33 -5.27
N VAL A 272 2.38 1.64 -4.10
CA VAL A 272 1.92 2.70 -3.21
C VAL A 272 3.08 3.69 -3.07
N ALA A 273 2.95 4.87 -3.66
CA ALA A 273 3.96 5.91 -3.57
C ALA A 273 3.44 7.07 -2.71
N HIS A 274 3.92 7.13 -1.47
CA HIS A 274 3.80 8.33 -0.64
C HIS A 274 4.69 9.46 -1.20
N GLN A 275 4.78 10.59 -0.49
CA GLN A 275 5.68 11.68 -0.90
C GLN A 275 7.09 11.16 -1.22
N LEU A 276 7.54 11.39 -2.46
CA LEU A 276 8.88 11.07 -2.93
C LEU A 276 9.69 12.37 -3.12
N ALA A 277 11.02 12.27 -3.12
CA ALA A 277 11.86 13.45 -3.20
C ALA A 277 11.97 14.01 -4.62
N THR A 278 12.01 13.13 -5.63
CA THR A 278 12.29 13.55 -7.02
C THR A 278 11.37 12.89 -8.06
N PRO A 279 11.26 13.47 -9.26
CA PRO A 279 10.62 12.81 -10.41
C PRO A 279 11.27 11.47 -10.79
N SER A 280 12.59 11.35 -10.61
CA SER A 280 13.32 10.11 -10.86
C SER A 280 12.85 8.99 -9.93
N ASP A 281 12.67 9.29 -8.65
CA ASP A 281 12.15 8.33 -7.67
C ASP A 281 10.73 7.89 -8.02
N THR A 282 9.92 8.85 -8.52
CA THR A 282 8.56 8.56 -8.99
C THR A 282 8.60 7.58 -10.15
N GLY A 283 9.40 7.83 -11.18
CA GLY A 283 9.52 6.90 -12.33
C GLY A 283 10.06 5.53 -11.94
N MET A 284 10.88 5.45 -10.88
CA MET A 284 11.39 4.19 -10.36
C MET A 284 10.27 3.34 -9.71
N ILE A 285 9.39 3.99 -8.94
CA ILE A 285 8.32 3.31 -8.20
C ILE A 285 7.10 3.12 -9.09
N LEU A 286 6.61 4.16 -9.75
CA LEU A 286 5.45 4.16 -10.65
C LEU A 286 5.91 4.37 -12.10
N PRO A 287 6.41 3.31 -12.78
CA PRO A 287 6.99 3.45 -14.13
C PRO A 287 5.95 3.74 -15.22
N SER A 288 4.68 3.47 -14.96
CA SER A 288 3.57 3.75 -15.86
C SER A 288 2.55 4.62 -15.13
N MET A 289 2.58 5.92 -15.44
CA MET A 289 1.67 6.92 -14.90
C MET A 289 0.94 7.56 -16.06
N PRO A 290 -0.40 7.75 -15.97
CA PRO A 290 -1.12 8.53 -16.95
C PRO A 290 -0.53 9.95 -17.02
N PRO A 291 -0.43 10.55 -18.21
CA PRO A 291 -0.04 11.94 -18.39
C PRO A 291 -0.90 12.86 -17.51
N GLY A 292 -0.27 13.80 -16.80
CA GLY A 292 -0.98 14.70 -15.89
C GLY A 292 -1.63 14.04 -14.67
N ALA A 293 -1.36 12.76 -14.39
CA ALA A 293 -1.73 12.14 -13.12
C ALA A 293 -0.99 12.81 -11.95
N PRO A 294 -1.59 12.84 -10.74
CA PRO A 294 -0.96 13.42 -9.56
C PRO A 294 0.35 12.68 -9.27
N GLN A 295 1.42 13.45 -9.09
CA GLN A 295 2.74 12.88 -8.90
C GLN A 295 3.10 12.76 -7.41
N PRO A 296 3.70 11.64 -6.97
CA PRO A 296 4.19 11.49 -5.60
C PRO A 296 5.19 12.56 -5.16
N HIS A 297 6.04 13.03 -6.07
CA HIS A 297 7.02 14.10 -5.78
C HIS A 297 6.40 15.50 -5.72
N GLU A 298 5.15 15.65 -6.16
CA GLU A 298 4.36 16.89 -6.05
C GLU A 298 3.45 16.88 -4.82
N ILE A 299 3.42 15.80 -4.03
CA ILE A 299 2.71 15.78 -2.75
C ILE A 299 3.38 16.79 -1.83
N VAL A 300 2.73 17.94 -1.63
CA VAL A 300 3.18 18.99 -0.71
C VAL A 300 2.47 18.83 0.63
N GLY A 301 3.21 19.02 1.72
CA GLY A 301 2.64 19.10 3.07
C GLY A 301 3.32 20.18 3.88
N SER A 302 2.60 20.77 4.82
CA SER A 302 3.16 21.63 5.87
C SER A 302 3.30 20.82 7.14
N ILE A 303 4.19 21.26 8.04
CA ILE A 303 4.28 20.70 9.39
C ILE A 303 3.35 21.54 10.28
N GLY A 304 2.36 20.89 10.87
CA GLY A 304 1.48 21.49 11.87
C GLY A 304 2.21 21.81 13.16
N ARG A 305 1.60 22.60 14.05
CA ARG A 305 2.18 22.92 15.38
C ARG A 305 2.30 21.69 16.29
N ASP A 306 1.56 20.64 15.98
CA ASP A 306 1.63 19.30 16.58
C ASP A 306 2.81 18.45 16.05
N GLY A 307 3.58 18.97 15.08
CA GLY A 307 4.70 18.29 14.44
C GLY A 307 4.28 17.30 13.35
N LEU A 308 2.98 17.17 13.07
CA LEU A 308 2.48 16.26 12.05
C LEU A 308 2.54 16.92 10.67
N ARG A 309 2.94 16.14 9.65
CA ARG A 309 2.83 16.60 8.26
C ARG A 309 1.39 16.50 7.81
N THR A 310 0.83 17.57 7.24
CA THR A 310 -0.52 17.53 6.67
C THR A 310 -0.65 16.48 5.58
N SER A 311 0.44 16.23 4.84
CA SER A 311 0.54 15.20 3.81
C SER A 311 0.77 13.78 4.33
N ALA A 312 0.96 13.57 5.64
CA ALA A 312 1.29 12.26 6.20
C ALA A 312 0.19 11.23 5.91
N GLY A 313 0.50 10.23 5.10
CA GLY A 313 -0.45 9.18 4.71
C GLY A 313 -1.13 9.45 3.38
N LEU A 314 -0.87 10.59 2.72
CA LEU A 314 -1.20 10.77 1.30
C LEU A 314 -0.27 9.90 0.45
N PHE A 315 -0.83 9.24 -0.54
CA PHE A 315 -0.09 8.45 -1.52
C PHE A 315 -0.82 8.35 -2.85
N ILE A 316 -0.07 7.95 -3.86
CA ILE A 316 -0.58 7.54 -5.16
C ILE A 316 -0.58 6.02 -5.23
N LEU A 317 -1.74 5.43 -5.51
CA LEU A 317 -1.92 4.02 -5.80
C LEU A 317 -1.83 3.80 -7.31
N GLY A 318 -0.96 2.89 -7.73
CA GLY A 318 -0.75 2.48 -9.12
C GLY A 318 -0.32 1.02 -9.21
N GLY A 319 0.02 0.55 -10.41
CA GLY A 319 0.45 -0.83 -10.68
C GLY A 319 -0.36 -1.53 -11.76
N GLU A 320 0.04 -2.73 -12.15
CA GLU A 320 -0.61 -3.52 -13.20
C GLU A 320 -1.95 -4.10 -12.76
N SER A 321 -2.12 -4.33 -11.45
CA SER A 321 -3.34 -4.93 -10.88
C SER A 321 -4.33 -3.91 -10.32
N VAL A 322 -4.15 -2.62 -10.62
CA VAL A 322 -5.11 -1.57 -10.23
C VAL A 322 -5.75 -0.95 -11.46
N ASP A 323 -7.07 -0.79 -11.42
CA ASP A 323 -7.84 -0.34 -12.60
C ASP A 323 -7.52 1.09 -13.05
N ARG A 324 -7.06 1.94 -12.12
CA ARG A 324 -6.77 3.35 -12.34
C ARG A 324 -5.77 3.83 -11.31
N VAL A 325 -4.96 4.82 -11.69
CA VAL A 325 -4.14 5.56 -10.73
C VAL A 325 -5.05 6.41 -9.84
N ARG A 326 -4.85 6.34 -8.52
CA ARG A 326 -5.68 7.05 -7.54
C ARG A 326 -4.80 7.79 -6.56
N ARG A 327 -5.19 9.01 -6.20
CA ARG A 327 -4.67 9.68 -5.02
C ARG A 327 -5.51 9.25 -3.82
N CYS A 328 -4.84 8.86 -2.75
CA CYS A 328 -5.44 8.21 -1.60
C CYS A 328 -4.87 8.76 -0.29
N ARG A 329 -5.65 8.65 0.78
CA ARG A 329 -5.20 8.87 2.17
C ARG A 329 -5.39 7.60 2.98
N GLY A 330 -4.28 7.06 3.47
CA GLY A 330 -4.29 5.86 4.29
C GLY A 330 -5.00 6.10 5.62
N TRP A 331 -5.75 5.10 6.10
CA TRP A 331 -6.40 5.19 7.40
C TRP A 331 -5.37 5.23 8.52
N HIS A 332 -5.50 6.18 9.44
CA HIS A 332 -4.70 6.17 10.64
C HIS A 332 -5.29 5.20 11.66
N ILE A 333 -4.53 4.14 11.97
CA ILE A 333 -4.87 3.19 13.03
C ILE A 333 -3.85 3.36 14.16
N PRO A 334 -4.26 3.89 15.32
CA PRO A 334 -3.40 3.94 16.50
C PRO A 334 -3.07 2.51 16.96
N LYS A 335 -1.80 2.09 16.83
CA LYS A 335 -1.39 0.70 17.03
C LYS A 335 -1.71 0.18 18.44
N THR A 336 -1.45 1.00 19.47
CA THR A 336 -1.69 0.67 20.87
C THR A 336 -3.18 0.46 21.17
N GLU A 337 -4.04 1.35 20.66
CA GLU A 337 -5.49 1.23 20.77
C GLU A 337 -6.01 0.00 20.02
N PHE A 338 -5.49 -0.25 18.83
CA PHE A 338 -5.88 -1.42 18.04
C PHE A 338 -5.53 -2.72 18.76
N VAL A 339 -4.30 -2.83 19.26
CA VAL A 339 -3.84 -3.99 20.01
C VAL A 339 -4.70 -4.20 21.25
N SER A 340 -4.90 -3.17 22.07
CA SER A 340 -5.67 -3.31 23.31
C SER A 340 -7.14 -3.64 23.07
N ARG A 341 -7.74 -3.15 21.97
CA ARG A 341 -9.15 -3.35 21.66
C ARG A 341 -9.44 -4.66 20.93
N PHE A 342 -8.53 -5.17 20.10
CA PHE A 342 -8.83 -6.28 19.18
C PHE A 342 -7.90 -7.50 19.28
N LEU A 343 -6.67 -7.36 19.78
CA LEU A 343 -5.71 -8.46 19.79
C LEU A 343 -5.38 -8.94 21.20
N ALA A 344 -5.33 -8.04 22.18
CA ALA A 344 -5.04 -8.37 23.56
C ALA A 344 -6.17 -9.24 24.15
N PRO A 345 -5.85 -10.24 24.98
CA PRO A 345 -6.87 -10.98 25.72
C PRO A 345 -7.68 -10.01 26.59
N PRO A 346 -8.99 -10.26 26.77
CA PRO A 346 -9.82 -9.41 27.61
C PRO A 346 -9.22 -9.33 29.03
N PRO A 347 -9.30 -8.17 29.72
CA PRO A 347 -8.82 -8.06 31.08
C PRO A 347 -9.49 -9.12 31.95
N ALA A 348 -8.71 -9.78 32.81
CA ALA A 348 -9.24 -10.75 33.75
C ALA A 348 -10.39 -10.10 34.53
N SER A 349 -11.54 -10.77 34.56
CA SER A 349 -12.67 -10.35 35.39
C SER A 349 -12.14 -10.17 36.82
N PRO A 350 -12.51 -9.07 37.53
CA PRO A 350 -12.15 -8.97 38.93
C PRO A 350 -12.65 -10.24 39.61
N SER A 351 -11.73 -10.97 40.24
CA SER A 351 -12.09 -12.14 41.02
C SER A 351 -13.12 -11.68 42.04
N ASP A 352 -14.32 -12.27 41.99
CA ASP A 352 -15.27 -12.24 43.09
C ASP A 352 -14.62 -12.98 44.26
N GLU A 353 -13.66 -12.34 44.92
CA GLU A 353 -13.27 -12.69 46.27
C GLU A 353 -14.37 -12.17 47.18
N GLY A 354 -15.31 -13.08 47.46
CA GLY A 354 -16.37 -12.92 48.45
C GLY A 354 -15.90 -13.05 49.89
#